data_AF-A0A6B8QQ94-F1
#
_entry.id   AF-A0A6B8QQ94-F1
#
_cell.length_a   1.000
_cell.length_b   1.000
_cell.length_c   1.000
_cell.angle_alpha   90.00
_cell.angle_beta   90.00
_cell.angle_gamma   90.00
#
_symmetry.space_group_name_H-M   'P 1'
#
loop_
_entity.id
_entity.type
_entity.pdbx_description
1 polymer ?
#
loop_
_entity_poly.entity_id
_entity_poly.type
_entity_poly.pdbx_seq_one_letter_code
_entity_poly.pdbx_strand_id
1 'polypeptide(L)'
;MHNDDRSITIAGTTYMVEDFQQLSQEEKIELMREWFFDNYEDPVERTPYESREGGYIYIWGGPYYAHDELTVFCEFVDDELIESLAEELSVDCPEWTGRESPDDYDDSYLEAYLTGNKYFESFKTSINHVKVIHESKISGEAKQHLLGLLYVNIITAIETYLSDAFISTVLENKDVLRKFVESNPEFKKQNFCLSEVFIKHDRIESDVKDYLLGLMWHNIKKIKPMYKSTLEVSFPSDLSNIFQAVIQRHNLVHRGGKNKDGEIILVTDDELNELIVEAEIFINHVDEQINRYDEQEL
;
A
#
# COMPACT_ATOMS: atom_id res chain seq x y z
N MET A 1 39.02 15.77 1.82
CA MET A 1 38.23 16.75 1.05
C MET A 1 36.90 16.07 0.83
N HIS A 2 35.90 16.45 1.62
CA HIS A 2 34.55 15.91 1.55
C HIS A 2 33.82 16.61 0.41
N ASN A 3 33.57 15.90 -0.69
CA ASN A 3 32.48 16.23 -1.59
C ASN A 3 31.33 15.34 -1.12
N ASP A 4 30.41 15.96 -0.39
CA ASP A 4 29.22 15.33 0.17
C ASP A 4 28.17 15.37 -0.94
N ASP A 5 27.99 14.26 -1.65
CA ASP A 5 27.00 14.12 -2.73
C ASP A 5 25.60 14.12 -2.11
N ARG A 6 25.02 15.32 -1.95
CA ARG A 6 23.65 15.47 -1.46
C ARG A 6 22.67 15.27 -2.61
N SER A 7 21.65 14.47 -2.35
CA SER A 7 20.58 14.14 -3.30
C SER A 7 19.24 14.13 -2.59
N ILE A 8 18.16 14.35 -3.35
CA ILE A 8 16.79 14.32 -2.84
C ILE A 8 15.93 13.42 -3.74
N THR A 9 15.03 12.65 -3.14
CA THR A 9 14.13 11.75 -3.90
C THR A 9 12.71 12.28 -3.86
N ILE A 10 12.09 12.42 -5.03
CA ILE A 10 10.76 12.99 -5.25
C ILE A 10 10.01 12.04 -6.19
N ALA A 11 8.83 11.55 -5.79
CA ALA A 11 8.03 10.60 -6.57
C ALA A 11 8.84 9.40 -7.13
N GLY A 12 9.79 8.88 -6.34
CA GLY A 12 10.66 7.76 -6.73
C GLY A 12 11.82 8.11 -7.66
N THR A 13 12.04 9.39 -7.98
CA THR A 13 13.18 9.88 -8.76
C THR A 13 14.17 10.63 -7.87
N THR A 14 15.44 10.20 -7.88
CA THR A 14 16.52 10.86 -7.12
C THR A 14 17.20 11.93 -7.98
N TYR A 15 17.30 13.14 -7.43
CA TYR A 15 17.95 14.29 -8.03
C TYR A 15 19.20 14.65 -7.26
N MET A 16 20.33 14.76 -7.95
CA MET A 16 21.55 15.36 -7.40
C MET A 16 21.39 16.87 -7.37
N VAL A 17 22.09 17.55 -6.45
CA VAL A 17 22.09 19.03 -6.37
C VAL A 17 22.39 19.66 -7.74
N GLU A 18 23.43 19.18 -8.44
CA GLU A 18 23.87 19.74 -9.72
C GLU A 18 22.83 19.60 -10.84
N ASP A 19 22.09 18.49 -10.86
CA ASP A 19 21.04 18.21 -11.85
C ASP A 19 19.78 19.02 -11.53
N PHE A 20 19.41 19.07 -10.25
CA PHE A 20 18.26 19.85 -9.79
C PHE A 20 18.46 21.33 -10.08
N GLN A 21 19.68 21.84 -9.88
CA GLN A 21 20.02 23.24 -10.16
C GLN A 21 19.90 23.62 -11.65
N GLN A 22 20.03 22.66 -12.56
CA GLN A 22 19.91 22.90 -14.01
C GLN A 22 18.46 22.96 -14.51
N LEU A 23 17.50 22.51 -13.71
CA LEU A 23 16.08 22.59 -14.04
C LEU A 23 15.60 24.04 -14.10
N SER A 24 14.54 24.28 -14.88
CA SER A 24 13.87 25.57 -14.90
C SER A 24 13.25 25.89 -13.54
N GLN A 25 13.01 27.17 -13.24
CA GLN A 25 12.35 27.57 -11.98
C GLN A 25 10.96 26.93 -11.82
N GLU A 26 10.21 26.79 -12.92
CA GLU A 26 8.89 26.17 -12.91
C GLU A 26 8.96 24.68 -12.57
N GLU A 27 9.92 23.94 -13.14
CA GLU A 27 10.16 22.53 -12.82
C GLU A 27 10.62 22.34 -11.36
N LYS A 28 11.49 23.22 -10.86
CA LYS A 28 11.94 23.19 -9.46
C LYS A 28 10.77 23.35 -8.49
N ILE A 29 9.91 24.34 -8.72
CA ILE A 29 8.72 24.59 -7.91
C ILE A 29 7.80 23.35 -7.93
N GLU A 30 7.53 22.79 -9.12
CA GLU A 30 6.63 21.65 -9.23
C GLU A 30 7.17 20.42 -8.47
N LEU A 31 8.47 20.14 -8.58
CA LEU A 31 9.09 19.03 -7.86
C LEU A 31 9.12 19.26 -6.35
N MET A 32 9.43 20.48 -5.89
CA MET A 32 9.37 20.82 -4.47
C MET A 32 7.96 20.67 -3.92
N ARG A 33 6.95 21.07 -4.69
CA ARG A 33 5.54 20.94 -4.36
C ARG A 33 5.10 19.48 -4.31
N GLU A 34 5.49 18.69 -5.32
CA GLU A 34 5.23 17.25 -5.36
C GLU A 34 5.84 16.54 -4.15
N TRP A 35 7.11 16.84 -3.84
CA TRP A 35 7.76 16.33 -2.64
C TRP A 35 7.00 16.73 -1.37
N PHE A 36 6.56 17.99 -1.27
CA PHE A 36 5.83 18.45 -0.10
C PHE A 36 4.52 17.67 0.09
N PHE A 37 3.73 17.47 -0.98
CA PHE A 37 2.49 16.70 -0.91
C PHE A 37 2.69 15.19 -0.77
N ASP A 38 3.86 14.66 -1.11
CA ASP A 38 4.23 13.28 -0.79
C ASP A 38 4.46 13.07 0.72
N ASN A 39 4.88 14.12 1.44
CA ASN A 39 5.25 14.04 2.86
C ASN A 39 4.22 14.67 3.81
N TYR A 40 3.44 15.63 3.35
CA TYR A 40 2.50 16.41 4.17
C TYR A 40 1.13 16.54 3.50
N GLU A 41 0.11 16.72 4.32
CA GLU A 41 -1.26 16.93 3.86
C GLU A 41 -2.02 17.91 4.76
N ASP A 42 -3.15 18.41 4.24
CA ASP A 42 -4.05 19.28 5.00
C ASP A 42 -4.66 18.48 6.16
N PRO A 43 -4.58 18.96 7.42
CA PRO A 43 -5.18 18.29 8.56
C PRO A 43 -6.69 18.02 8.41
N VAL A 44 -7.42 18.80 7.60
CA VAL A 44 -8.86 18.57 7.37
C VAL A 44 -9.17 17.20 6.79
N GLU A 45 -8.23 16.59 6.08
CA GLU A 45 -8.44 15.32 5.38
C GLU A 45 -8.57 14.17 6.38
N ARG A 46 -7.70 14.11 7.39
CA ARG A 46 -7.53 12.91 8.25
C ARG A 46 -7.24 13.20 9.72
N THR A 47 -7.16 14.47 10.12
CA THR A 47 -6.80 14.86 11.48
C THR A 47 -8.04 15.23 12.29
N PRO A 48 -8.29 14.61 13.46
CA PRO A 48 -9.43 14.96 14.29
C PRO A 48 -9.42 16.43 14.70
N TYR A 49 -10.59 17.10 14.65
CA TYR A 49 -10.74 18.50 15.03
C TYR A 49 -11.49 18.65 16.36
N GLU A 50 -10.88 19.33 17.34
CA GLU A 50 -11.49 19.62 18.65
C GLU A 50 -12.22 20.96 18.63
N SER A 51 -13.55 20.89 18.64
CA SER A 51 -14.42 22.07 18.48
C SER A 51 -14.44 23.01 19.69
N ARG A 52 -14.09 22.53 20.89
CA ARG A 52 -14.15 23.34 22.12
C ARG A 52 -12.97 24.30 22.25
N GLU A 53 -11.78 23.87 21.87
CA GLU A 53 -10.55 24.67 21.95
C GLU A 53 -10.14 25.26 20.60
N GLY A 54 -10.69 24.72 19.51
CA GLY A 54 -10.51 25.25 18.15
C GLY A 54 -9.15 24.89 17.58
N GLY A 55 -8.96 23.63 17.21
CA GLY A 55 -7.73 23.17 16.57
C GLY A 55 -7.74 21.69 16.18
N TYR A 56 -6.81 21.32 15.32
CA TYR A 56 -6.55 19.95 14.92
C TYR A 56 -5.70 19.21 15.97
N ILE A 57 -5.92 17.90 16.09
CA ILE A 57 -5.13 17.00 16.94
C ILE A 57 -4.18 16.21 16.04
N TYR A 58 -2.94 16.67 15.90
CA TYR A 58 -1.90 16.13 15.01
C TYR A 58 -1.42 14.71 15.37
N ILE A 59 -2.26 13.71 15.10
CA ILE A 59 -1.97 12.28 15.37
C ILE A 59 -0.93 11.68 14.43
N TRP A 60 -0.67 12.32 13.28
CA TRP A 60 0.33 11.94 12.27
C TRP A 60 1.54 12.88 12.26
N GLY A 61 1.78 13.58 13.37
CA GLY A 61 2.83 14.61 13.47
C GLY A 61 2.37 16.00 12.98
N GLY A 62 3.07 17.04 13.44
CA GLY A 62 2.76 18.45 13.22
C GLY A 62 2.48 19.22 14.52
N PRO A 63 2.02 20.48 14.43
CA PRO A 63 1.84 21.25 13.20
C PRO A 63 3.17 21.52 12.50
N TYR A 64 3.23 21.28 11.20
CA TYR A 64 4.35 21.60 10.34
C TYR A 64 4.08 22.88 9.55
N TYR A 65 5.12 23.66 9.27
CA TYR A 65 5.02 24.89 8.50
C TYR A 65 5.78 24.74 7.19
N ALA A 66 5.16 25.11 6.07
CA ALA A 66 5.70 24.85 4.74
C ALA A 66 7.14 25.38 4.56
N HIS A 67 7.45 26.55 5.12
CA HIS A 67 8.80 27.12 5.06
C HIS A 67 9.83 26.24 5.76
N ASP A 68 9.54 25.79 6.98
CA ASP A 68 10.46 24.99 7.80
C ASP A 68 10.77 23.65 7.11
N GLU A 69 9.76 23.00 6.56
CA GLU A 69 9.93 21.69 5.92
C GLU A 69 10.60 21.79 4.54
N LEU A 70 10.32 22.85 3.77
CA LEU A 70 10.97 23.08 2.47
C LEU A 70 12.45 23.48 2.58
N THR A 71 12.97 23.76 3.79
CA THR A 71 14.40 24.04 4.00
C THR A 71 15.32 22.89 3.58
N VAL A 72 14.80 21.67 3.42
CA VAL A 72 15.52 20.54 2.82
C VAL A 72 16.10 20.87 1.43
N PHE A 73 15.47 21.81 0.71
CA PHE A 73 15.90 22.26 -0.61
C PHE A 73 16.93 23.42 -0.58
N CYS A 74 17.39 23.88 0.59
CA CYS A 74 18.25 25.07 0.70
C CYS A 74 19.58 25.00 -0.06
N GLU A 75 20.02 23.80 -0.44
CA GLU A 75 21.21 23.62 -1.28
C GLU A 75 20.90 23.31 -2.75
N PHE A 76 19.64 23.02 -3.06
CA PHE A 76 19.16 22.69 -4.40
C PHE A 76 18.64 23.93 -5.12
N VAL A 77 18.10 24.91 -4.38
CA VAL A 77 17.49 26.13 -4.92
C VAL A 77 17.82 27.35 -4.07
N ASP A 78 17.62 28.54 -4.63
CA ASP A 78 17.74 29.79 -3.90
C ASP A 78 16.60 29.95 -2.88
N ASP A 79 16.88 30.58 -1.75
CA ASP A 79 15.94 30.78 -0.64
C ASP A 79 14.67 31.54 -1.06
N GLU A 80 14.79 32.48 -2.02
CA GLU A 80 13.65 33.20 -2.60
C GLU A 80 12.61 32.25 -3.22
N LEU A 81 13.05 31.11 -3.78
CA LEU A 81 12.15 30.12 -4.39
C LEU A 81 11.44 29.27 -3.32
N ILE A 82 12.15 28.94 -2.23
CA ILE A 82 11.59 28.25 -1.07
C ILE A 82 10.55 29.14 -0.41
N GLU A 83 10.87 30.41 -0.17
CA GLU A 83 9.96 31.39 0.41
C GLU A 83 8.72 31.56 -0.46
N SER A 84 8.88 31.72 -1.78
CA SER A 84 7.75 31.86 -2.71
C SER A 84 6.80 30.67 -2.69
N LEU A 85 7.30 29.42 -2.67
CA LEU A 85 6.44 28.24 -2.63
C LEU A 85 5.83 28.05 -1.23
N ALA A 86 6.59 28.31 -0.17
CA ALA A 86 6.09 28.22 1.20
C ALA A 86 4.95 29.20 1.46
N GLU A 87 5.02 30.43 0.94
CA GLU A 87 3.94 31.40 1.00
C GLU A 87 2.69 30.93 0.26
N GLU A 88 2.85 30.36 -0.94
CA GLU A 88 1.74 29.77 -1.72
C GLU A 88 1.03 28.67 -0.93
N LEU A 89 1.79 27.71 -0.39
CA LEU A 89 1.24 26.60 0.40
C LEU A 89 0.59 27.09 1.71
N SER A 90 1.18 28.10 2.36
CA SER A 90 0.65 28.65 3.62
C SER A 90 -0.68 29.40 3.46
N VAL A 91 -0.99 29.88 2.24
CA VAL A 91 -2.30 30.47 1.91
C VAL A 91 -3.38 29.40 1.87
N ASP A 92 -3.06 28.21 1.35
CA ASP A 92 -3.98 27.09 1.27
C ASP A 92 -4.19 26.45 2.65
N CYS A 93 -3.09 26.18 3.36
CA CYS A 93 -3.13 25.62 4.71
C CYS A 93 -1.98 26.17 5.59
N PRO A 94 -2.28 26.83 6.72
CA PRO A 94 -1.25 27.42 7.57
C PRO A 94 -0.50 26.41 8.43
N GLU A 95 -1.09 25.26 8.71
CA GLU A 95 -0.53 24.20 9.56
C GLU A 95 -0.76 22.84 8.92
N TRP A 96 0.32 22.12 8.63
CA TRP A 96 0.27 20.83 7.93
C TRP A 96 0.45 19.67 8.90
N THR A 97 -0.06 18.49 8.53
CA THR A 97 0.21 17.23 9.23
C THR A 97 1.04 16.30 8.35
N GLY A 98 1.78 15.37 8.96
CA GLY A 98 2.50 14.34 8.20
C GLY A 98 1.53 13.44 7.45
N ARG A 99 1.91 13.04 6.25
CA ARG A 99 1.15 12.07 5.45
C ARG A 99 1.42 10.67 5.97
N GLU A 100 0.36 9.88 6.15
CA GLU A 100 0.46 8.47 6.58
C GLU A 100 1.45 7.67 5.73
N SER A 101 2.44 7.07 6.38
CA SER A 101 3.39 6.10 5.82
C SER A 101 3.07 4.69 6.33
N PRO A 102 3.35 3.63 5.56
CA PRO A 102 3.33 2.26 6.07
C PRO A 102 4.15 2.07 7.37
N ASP A 103 5.18 2.89 7.58
CA ASP A 103 6.02 2.89 8.79
C ASP A 103 5.30 3.38 10.07
N ASP A 104 4.14 4.05 9.93
CA ASP A 104 3.32 4.49 11.07
C ASP A 104 2.61 3.31 11.78
N TYR A 105 2.63 2.13 11.16
CA TYR A 105 2.11 0.88 11.72
C TYR A 105 3.26 0.09 12.38
N ASP A 106 3.07 -0.32 13.64
CA ASP A 106 4.06 -1.08 14.40
C ASP A 106 4.49 -2.38 13.67
N ASP A 107 5.66 -2.31 13.05
CA ASP A 107 6.35 -3.35 12.28
C ASP A 107 6.43 -4.70 13.03
N SER A 108 6.51 -4.64 14.37
CA SER A 108 6.58 -5.83 15.22
C SER A 108 5.29 -6.67 15.21
N TYR A 109 4.15 -6.05 14.88
CA TYR A 109 2.88 -6.75 14.75
C TYR A 109 2.82 -7.58 13.46
N LEU A 110 3.39 -7.07 12.35
CA LEU A 110 3.43 -7.73 11.05
C LEU A 110 4.42 -8.91 11.01
N GLU A 111 5.59 -8.78 11.64
CA GLU A 111 6.58 -9.89 11.71
C GLU A 111 6.05 -11.13 12.43
N ALA A 112 5.17 -10.95 13.43
CA ALA A 112 4.51 -12.06 14.11
C ALA A 112 3.48 -12.81 13.25
N TYR A 113 2.91 -12.16 12.23
CA TYR A 113 1.96 -12.78 11.28
C TYR A 113 2.67 -13.49 10.12
N LEU A 114 3.79 -12.91 9.64
CA LEU A 114 4.55 -13.47 8.52
C LEU A 114 5.37 -14.72 8.90
N THR A 115 5.59 -14.96 10.20
CA THR A 115 6.38 -16.10 10.68
C THR A 115 5.54 -17.38 10.76
N GLY A 116 5.75 -18.30 9.81
CA GLY A 116 5.39 -19.71 9.96
C GLY A 116 4.54 -20.34 8.84
N ASN A 117 4.47 -19.74 7.64
CA ASN A 117 3.76 -20.31 6.48
C ASN A 117 2.34 -20.80 6.78
N LYS A 118 1.60 -20.04 7.62
CA LYS A 118 0.21 -20.36 8.01
C LYS A 118 -0.82 -19.62 7.18
N TYR A 119 -0.43 -18.80 6.21
CA TYR A 119 -1.33 -17.96 5.43
C TYR A 119 -2.47 -18.77 4.78
N PHE A 120 -2.20 -19.98 4.28
CA PHE A 120 -3.23 -20.84 3.69
C PHE A 120 -4.20 -21.40 4.74
N GLU A 121 -3.70 -21.81 5.91
CA GLU A 121 -4.55 -22.23 7.03
C GLU A 121 -5.39 -21.08 7.59
N SER A 122 -4.81 -19.88 7.68
CA SER A 122 -5.51 -18.65 8.07
C SER A 122 -6.65 -18.33 7.10
N PHE A 123 -6.40 -18.41 5.78
CA PHE A 123 -7.43 -18.25 4.77
C PHE A 123 -8.57 -19.26 4.94
N LYS A 124 -8.25 -20.56 4.99
CA LYS A 124 -9.24 -21.63 5.17
C LYS A 124 -10.05 -21.45 6.46
N THR A 125 -9.39 -21.05 7.54
CA THR A 125 -10.03 -20.78 8.83
C THR A 125 -11.01 -19.60 8.71
N SER A 126 -10.60 -18.51 8.05
CA SER A 126 -11.48 -17.35 7.82
C SER A 126 -12.70 -17.73 6.98
N ILE A 127 -12.51 -18.46 5.88
CA ILE A 127 -13.63 -18.93 5.04
C ILE A 127 -14.55 -19.87 5.80
N ASN A 128 -14.02 -20.76 6.63
CA ASN A 128 -14.83 -21.62 7.48
C ASN A 128 -15.65 -20.82 8.51
N HIS A 129 -15.07 -19.79 9.13
CA HIS A 129 -15.83 -18.89 10.01
C HIS A 129 -16.94 -18.15 9.25
N VAL A 130 -16.67 -17.68 8.03
CA VAL A 130 -17.69 -17.07 7.17
C VAL A 130 -18.85 -18.04 6.93
N LYS A 131 -18.56 -19.30 6.56
CA LYS A 131 -19.56 -20.36 6.35
C LYS A 131 -20.40 -20.60 7.62
N VAL A 132 -19.76 -20.75 8.77
CA VAL A 132 -20.45 -20.99 10.06
C VAL A 132 -21.33 -19.81 10.47
N ILE A 133 -20.85 -18.57 10.30
CA ILE A 133 -21.61 -17.37 10.66
C ILE A 133 -22.78 -17.16 9.67
N HIS A 134 -22.58 -17.48 8.40
CA HIS A 134 -23.64 -17.39 7.38
C HIS A 134 -24.85 -18.27 7.70
N GLU A 135 -24.63 -19.44 8.31
CA GLU A 135 -25.70 -20.34 8.77
C GLU A 135 -26.48 -19.83 10.01
N SER A 136 -26.07 -18.71 10.61
CA SER A 136 -26.74 -18.15 11.78
C SER A 136 -28.17 -17.69 11.46
N LYS A 137 -29.07 -17.87 12.44
CA LYS A 137 -30.50 -17.52 12.28
C LYS A 137 -30.74 -16.02 12.49
N ILE A 138 -30.24 -15.21 11.57
CA ILE A 138 -30.48 -13.76 11.52
C ILE A 138 -31.48 -13.44 10.41
N SER A 139 -32.35 -12.47 10.62
CA SER A 139 -33.39 -12.06 9.65
C SER A 139 -33.54 -10.55 9.58
N GLY A 140 -34.24 -10.07 8.54
CA GLY A 140 -34.48 -8.64 8.33
C GLY A 140 -33.21 -7.86 7.96
N GLU A 141 -33.19 -6.57 8.28
CA GLU A 141 -32.09 -5.65 7.97
C GLU A 141 -30.74 -6.10 8.58
N ALA A 142 -30.78 -6.73 9.76
CA ALA A 142 -29.59 -7.30 10.39
C ALA A 142 -28.95 -8.41 9.54
N LYS A 143 -29.75 -9.19 8.80
CA LYS A 143 -29.22 -10.21 7.88
C LYS A 143 -28.47 -9.55 6.73
N GLN A 144 -29.02 -8.48 6.16
CA GLN A 144 -28.37 -7.74 5.07
C GLN A 144 -27.04 -7.13 5.52
N HIS A 145 -27.00 -6.54 6.72
CA HIS A 145 -25.75 -6.04 7.28
C HIS A 145 -24.73 -7.18 7.50
N LEU A 146 -25.17 -8.32 8.04
CA LEU A 146 -24.31 -9.49 8.20
C LEU A 146 -23.71 -9.95 6.86
N LEU A 147 -24.55 -10.12 5.83
CA LEU A 147 -24.09 -10.57 4.51
C LEU A 147 -23.05 -9.61 3.93
N GLY A 148 -23.24 -8.30 4.08
CA GLY A 148 -22.25 -7.30 3.69
C GLY A 148 -20.92 -7.45 4.44
N LEU A 149 -20.95 -7.67 5.76
CA LEU A 149 -19.74 -7.90 6.56
C LEU A 149 -19.00 -9.18 6.15
N LEU A 150 -19.73 -10.28 5.92
CA LEU A 150 -19.16 -11.54 5.46
C LEU A 150 -18.55 -11.41 4.07
N TYR A 151 -19.21 -10.68 3.16
CA TYR A 151 -18.71 -10.39 1.83
C TYR A 151 -17.36 -9.66 1.88
N VAL A 152 -17.27 -8.60 2.69
CA VAL A 152 -16.02 -7.86 2.90
C VAL A 152 -14.95 -8.79 3.47
N ASN A 153 -15.29 -9.63 4.44
CA ASN A 153 -14.33 -10.55 5.07
C ASN A 153 -13.75 -11.57 4.08
N ILE A 154 -14.53 -12.08 3.12
CA ILE A 154 -13.99 -12.99 2.09
C ILE A 154 -12.91 -12.29 1.25
N ILE A 155 -13.17 -11.04 0.83
CA ILE A 155 -12.19 -10.26 0.06
C ILE A 155 -10.96 -9.97 0.90
N THR A 156 -11.13 -9.58 2.17
CA THR A 156 -10.01 -9.41 3.11
C THR A 156 -9.18 -10.69 3.25
N ALA A 157 -9.81 -11.86 3.35
CA ALA A 157 -9.11 -13.13 3.44
C ALA A 157 -8.27 -13.42 2.18
N ILE A 158 -8.78 -13.10 0.99
CA ILE A 158 -8.02 -13.19 -0.28
C ILE A 158 -6.82 -12.22 -0.24
N GLU A 159 -7.04 -10.96 0.13
CA GLU A 159 -5.98 -9.94 0.19
C GLU A 159 -4.87 -10.34 1.15
N THR A 160 -5.23 -10.77 2.37
CA THR A 160 -4.28 -11.23 3.38
C THR A 160 -3.50 -12.43 2.90
N TYR A 161 -4.16 -13.44 2.32
CA TYR A 161 -3.45 -14.59 1.75
C TYR A 161 -2.45 -14.15 0.67
N LEU A 162 -2.88 -13.32 -0.28
CA LEU A 162 -2.02 -12.90 -1.39
C LEU A 162 -0.83 -12.05 -0.92
N SER A 163 -1.04 -11.22 0.10
CA SER A 163 0.02 -10.43 0.74
C SER A 163 1.01 -11.34 1.44
N ASP A 164 0.53 -12.12 2.41
CA ASP A 164 1.37 -12.92 3.29
C ASP A 164 2.14 -13.98 2.50
N ALA A 165 1.47 -14.68 1.57
CA ALA A 165 2.13 -15.69 0.75
C ALA A 165 3.25 -15.09 -0.10
N PHE A 166 3.02 -13.94 -0.75
CA PHE A 166 4.04 -13.32 -1.58
C PHE A 166 5.20 -12.77 -0.74
N ILE A 167 4.90 -12.05 0.34
CA ILE A 167 5.92 -11.45 1.21
C ILE A 167 6.77 -12.53 1.85
N SER A 168 6.15 -13.56 2.45
CA SER A 168 6.89 -14.67 3.05
C SER A 168 7.77 -15.38 2.02
N THR A 169 7.25 -15.74 0.82
CA THR A 169 8.07 -16.41 -0.20
C THR A 169 9.24 -15.53 -0.70
N VAL A 170 9.02 -14.22 -0.86
CA VAL A 170 10.08 -13.30 -1.31
C VAL A 170 11.16 -13.11 -0.25
N LEU A 171 10.78 -12.93 1.02
CA LEU A 171 11.75 -12.63 2.09
C LEU A 171 12.45 -13.89 2.62
N GLU A 172 11.82 -15.07 2.57
CA GLU A 172 12.43 -16.33 3.02
C GLU A 172 13.40 -16.94 1.98
N ASN A 173 13.28 -16.59 0.68
CA ASN A 173 14.12 -17.15 -0.39
C ASN A 173 14.92 -16.07 -1.14
N LYS A 174 16.26 -16.11 -1.00
CA LYS A 174 17.17 -15.12 -1.61
C LYS A 174 17.14 -15.10 -3.14
N ASP A 175 16.89 -16.23 -3.80
CA ASP A 175 16.81 -16.28 -5.26
C ASP A 175 15.49 -15.64 -5.74
N VAL A 176 14.41 -15.85 -5.00
CA VAL A 176 13.13 -15.17 -5.24
C VAL A 176 13.24 -13.67 -4.97
N LEU A 177 13.89 -13.25 -3.87
CA LEU A 177 14.19 -11.85 -3.57
C LEU A 177 14.93 -11.18 -4.73
N ARG A 178 15.97 -11.83 -5.26
CA ARG A 178 16.70 -11.35 -6.43
C ARG A 178 15.77 -11.21 -7.65
N LYS A 179 14.98 -12.25 -7.97
CA LYS A 179 14.01 -12.20 -9.08
C LYS A 179 13.04 -11.04 -8.92
N PHE A 180 12.56 -10.77 -7.70
CA PHE A 180 11.71 -9.62 -7.41
C PHE A 180 12.39 -8.31 -7.77
N VAL A 181 13.58 -8.05 -7.22
CA VAL A 181 14.34 -6.81 -7.44
C VAL A 181 14.64 -6.60 -8.94
N GLU A 182 14.99 -7.66 -9.66
CA GLU A 182 15.33 -7.58 -11.09
C GLU A 182 14.10 -7.40 -12.01
N SER A 183 12.91 -7.80 -11.56
CA SER A 183 11.67 -7.77 -12.36
C SER A 183 10.72 -6.63 -12.00
N ASN A 184 10.73 -6.15 -10.76
CA ASN A 184 9.85 -5.08 -10.30
C ASN A 184 10.28 -3.72 -10.90
N PRO A 185 9.37 -2.99 -11.59
CA PRO A 185 9.71 -1.71 -12.21
C PRO A 185 10.27 -0.64 -11.26
N GLU A 186 9.85 -0.61 -10.00
CA GLU A 186 10.26 0.40 -9.02
C GLU A 186 11.71 0.17 -8.56
N PHE A 187 12.13 -1.10 -8.46
CA PHE A 187 13.51 -1.45 -8.11
C PHE A 187 14.43 -1.41 -9.33
N LYS A 188 13.94 -1.87 -10.49
CA LYS A 188 14.70 -1.94 -11.74
C LYS A 188 15.14 -0.58 -12.28
N LYS A 189 14.38 0.49 -11.99
CA LYS A 189 14.68 1.86 -12.44
C LYS A 189 15.66 2.60 -11.53
N GLN A 190 16.00 2.07 -10.35
CA GLN A 190 16.90 2.75 -9.42
C GLN A 190 18.32 2.80 -9.98
N ASN A 191 18.94 3.98 -9.92
CA ASN A 191 20.34 4.20 -10.25
C ASN A 191 21.11 4.53 -8.96
N PHE A 192 22.34 4.05 -8.84
CA PHE A 192 23.22 4.32 -7.69
C PHE A 192 24.69 4.22 -8.11
N CYS A 193 25.56 4.89 -7.35
CA CYS A 193 27.01 4.82 -7.52
C CYS A 193 27.57 3.50 -6.98
N LEU A 194 28.71 3.05 -7.54
CA LEU A 194 29.34 1.79 -7.09
C LEU A 194 29.72 1.83 -5.59
N SER A 195 30.00 3.01 -5.05
CA SER A 195 30.28 3.23 -3.62
C SER A 195 29.11 2.89 -2.71
N GLU A 196 27.87 2.96 -3.22
CA GLU A 196 26.64 2.74 -2.45
C GLU A 196 26.20 1.26 -2.47
N VAL A 197 26.87 0.41 -3.26
CA VAL A 197 26.48 -1.00 -3.45
C VAL A 197 26.34 -1.74 -2.13
N PHE A 198 27.28 -1.58 -1.19
CA PHE A 198 27.21 -2.27 0.09
C PHE A 198 26.05 -1.77 0.96
N ILE A 199 25.80 -0.45 0.96
CA ILE A 199 24.68 0.14 1.70
C ILE A 199 23.34 -0.37 1.15
N LYS A 200 23.18 -0.36 -0.18
CA LYS A 200 21.97 -0.85 -0.84
C LYS A 200 21.79 -2.36 -0.66
N HIS A 201 22.88 -3.12 -0.74
CA HIS A 201 22.85 -4.56 -0.48
C HIS A 201 22.40 -4.87 0.95
N ASP A 202 22.91 -4.14 1.95
CA ASP A 202 22.57 -4.37 3.36
C ASP A 202 21.11 -4.01 3.67
N ARG A 203 20.53 -3.05 2.93
CA ARG A 203 19.14 -2.60 3.11
C ARG A 203 18.12 -3.28 2.21
N ILE A 204 18.56 -4.03 1.20
CA ILE A 204 17.68 -4.52 0.12
C ILE A 204 16.46 -5.29 0.62
N GLU A 205 16.62 -6.08 1.68
CA GLU A 205 15.55 -6.88 2.26
C GLU A 205 14.52 -5.99 2.96
N SER A 206 14.97 -4.99 3.73
CA SER A 206 14.09 -3.99 4.37
C SER A 206 13.37 -3.16 3.32
N ASP A 207 14.09 -2.59 2.35
CA ASP A 207 13.50 -1.74 1.32
C ASP A 207 12.44 -2.53 0.49
N VAL A 208 12.66 -3.83 0.25
CA VAL A 208 11.66 -4.72 -0.38
C VAL A 208 10.47 -4.99 0.54
N LYS A 209 10.72 -5.28 1.82
CA LYS A 209 9.66 -5.51 2.82
C LYS A 209 8.74 -4.28 2.91
N ASP A 210 9.30 -3.10 3.10
CA ASP A 210 8.57 -1.83 3.25
C ASP A 210 7.72 -1.54 2.01
N TYR A 211 8.32 -1.73 0.83
CA TYR A 211 7.61 -1.61 -0.44
C TYR A 211 6.40 -2.55 -0.53
N LEU A 212 6.57 -3.82 -0.18
CA LEU A 212 5.51 -4.83 -0.29
C LEU A 212 4.39 -4.61 0.74
N LEU A 213 4.74 -4.16 1.95
CA LEU A 213 3.77 -3.80 2.99
C LEU A 213 2.92 -2.59 2.58
N GLY A 214 3.48 -1.63 1.83
CA GLY A 214 2.76 -0.48 1.29
C GLY A 214 1.85 -0.78 0.08
N LEU A 215 1.79 -2.02 -0.42
CA LEU A 215 0.98 -2.34 -1.60
C LEU A 215 -0.51 -2.55 -1.30
N MET A 216 -1.35 -2.06 -2.22
CA MET A 216 -2.79 -2.35 -2.22
C MET A 216 -3.08 -3.72 -2.85
N TRP A 217 -3.16 -4.78 -2.03
CA TRP A 217 -3.26 -6.17 -2.48
C TRP A 217 -4.57 -6.54 -3.20
N HIS A 218 -5.66 -5.80 -2.98
CA HIS A 218 -6.87 -5.93 -3.81
C HIS A 218 -6.71 -5.41 -5.24
N ASN A 219 -5.64 -4.67 -5.57
CA ASN A 219 -5.37 -4.28 -6.96
C ASN A 219 -4.80 -5.47 -7.75
N ILE A 220 -5.64 -6.47 -7.99
CA ILE A 220 -5.29 -7.73 -8.65
C ILE A 220 -4.66 -7.50 -10.03
N LYS A 221 -4.98 -6.39 -10.73
CA LYS A 221 -4.34 -6.03 -12.00
C LYS A 221 -2.85 -5.74 -11.86
N LYS A 222 -2.42 -5.15 -10.73
CA LYS A 222 -1.01 -4.92 -10.40
C LYS A 222 -0.37 -6.17 -9.79
N ILE A 223 -1.09 -6.89 -8.94
CA ILE A 223 -0.57 -8.07 -8.22
C ILE A 223 -0.37 -9.27 -9.15
N LYS A 224 -1.29 -9.54 -10.09
CA LYS A 224 -1.21 -10.66 -11.05
C LYS A 224 0.11 -10.70 -11.85
N PRO A 225 0.57 -9.63 -12.52
CA PRO A 225 1.84 -9.66 -13.23
C PRO A 225 3.04 -9.79 -12.30
N MET A 226 2.97 -9.25 -11.07
CA MET A 226 4.03 -9.35 -10.07
C MET A 226 4.23 -10.80 -9.59
N TYR A 227 3.14 -11.50 -9.27
CA TYR A 227 3.16 -12.95 -9.01
C TYR A 227 3.79 -13.73 -10.16
N LYS A 228 3.45 -13.36 -11.40
CA LYS A 228 3.97 -14.05 -12.58
C LYS A 228 5.47 -13.82 -12.81
N SER A 229 5.96 -12.59 -12.61
CA SER A 229 7.36 -12.26 -12.88
C SER A 229 8.31 -12.73 -11.78
N THR A 230 7.83 -12.77 -10.52
CA THR A 230 8.66 -13.08 -9.35
C THR A 230 8.57 -14.55 -8.96
N LEU A 231 7.35 -15.10 -8.86
CA LEU A 231 7.11 -16.47 -8.38
C LEU A 231 6.78 -17.45 -9.52
N GLU A 232 6.68 -16.96 -10.76
CA GLU A 232 6.25 -17.75 -11.94
C GLU A 232 4.81 -18.30 -11.85
N VAL A 233 4.10 -17.98 -10.76
CA VAL A 233 2.70 -18.31 -10.49
C VAL A 233 1.77 -17.54 -11.41
N SER A 234 0.83 -18.26 -12.03
CA SER A 234 -0.18 -17.68 -12.90
C SER A 234 -1.51 -17.66 -12.17
N PHE A 235 -2.22 -16.54 -12.17
CA PHE A 235 -3.59 -16.49 -11.68
C PHE A 235 -4.56 -17.12 -12.69
N PRO A 236 -5.76 -17.53 -12.27
CA PRO A 236 -6.80 -18.01 -13.18
C PRO A 236 -7.05 -17.06 -14.35
N SER A 237 -7.45 -17.65 -15.48
CA SER A 237 -7.71 -16.90 -16.72
C SER A 237 -8.90 -15.96 -16.58
N ASP A 238 -9.92 -16.39 -15.83
CA ASP A 238 -11.10 -15.59 -15.52
C ASP A 238 -11.11 -15.26 -14.03
N LEU A 239 -11.14 -13.97 -13.73
CA LEU A 239 -11.28 -13.39 -12.40
C LEU A 239 -12.34 -12.29 -12.39
N SER A 240 -13.21 -12.27 -13.41
CA SER A 240 -14.23 -11.23 -13.62
C SER A 240 -15.07 -11.01 -12.37
N ASN A 241 -15.52 -12.09 -11.74
CA ASN A 241 -16.37 -12.04 -10.56
C ASN A 241 -15.61 -11.57 -9.31
N ILE A 242 -14.37 -12.02 -9.08
CA ILE A 242 -13.50 -11.48 -8.04
C ILE A 242 -13.23 -9.97 -8.24
N PHE A 243 -13.01 -9.52 -9.47
CA PHE A 243 -12.84 -8.08 -9.76
C PHE A 243 -14.10 -7.28 -9.44
N GLN A 244 -15.28 -7.79 -9.81
CA GLN A 244 -16.54 -7.14 -9.42
C GLN A 244 -16.70 -7.11 -7.90
N ALA A 245 -16.29 -8.18 -7.22
CA ALA A 245 -16.40 -8.28 -5.78
C ALA A 245 -15.50 -7.29 -5.03
N VAL A 246 -14.28 -7.03 -5.52
CA VAL A 246 -13.41 -5.97 -5.00
C VAL A 246 -14.08 -4.59 -5.13
N ILE A 247 -14.73 -4.31 -6.27
CA ILE A 247 -15.45 -3.05 -6.48
C ILE A 247 -16.64 -2.93 -5.51
N GLN A 248 -17.40 -4.01 -5.33
CA GLN A 248 -18.55 -4.04 -4.41
C GLN A 248 -18.11 -3.87 -2.95
N ARG A 249 -17.01 -4.51 -2.53
CA ARG A 249 -16.40 -4.34 -1.21
C ARG A 249 -16.09 -2.87 -0.91
N HIS A 250 -15.59 -2.11 -1.87
CA HIS A 250 -15.33 -0.68 -1.67
C HIS A 250 -16.61 0.10 -1.30
N ASN A 251 -17.73 -0.19 -1.97
CA ASN A 251 -19.02 0.42 -1.63
C ASN A 251 -19.56 -0.04 -0.27
N LEU A 252 -19.41 -1.34 0.06
CA LEU A 252 -19.84 -1.90 1.35
C LEU A 252 -19.11 -1.25 2.52
N VAL A 253 -17.79 -1.00 2.39
CA VAL A 253 -16.96 -0.42 3.47
C VAL A 253 -17.08 1.10 3.55
N HIS A 254 -16.91 1.83 2.45
CA HIS A 254 -16.73 3.29 2.50
C HIS A 254 -18.02 4.09 2.28
N ARG A 255 -19.07 3.46 1.73
CA ARG A 255 -20.34 4.14 1.42
C ARG A 255 -21.52 3.60 2.21
N GLY A 256 -21.25 2.88 3.31
CA GLY A 256 -22.28 2.24 4.13
C GLY A 256 -23.18 1.30 3.32
N GLY A 257 -22.62 0.64 2.31
CA GLY A 257 -23.38 -0.23 1.40
C GLY A 257 -24.18 0.51 0.33
N LYS A 258 -23.80 1.75 -0.04
CA LYS A 258 -24.45 2.49 -1.14
C LYS A 258 -23.55 2.63 -2.36
N ASN A 259 -24.12 2.64 -3.56
CA ASN A 259 -23.40 2.97 -4.79
C ASN A 259 -23.23 4.50 -4.96
N LYS A 260 -22.65 4.94 -6.08
CA LYS A 260 -22.43 6.38 -6.38
C LYS A 260 -23.74 7.17 -6.50
N ASP A 261 -24.82 6.49 -6.83
CA ASP A 261 -26.15 7.08 -7.02
C ASP A 261 -26.98 7.08 -5.70
N GLY A 262 -26.40 6.57 -4.61
CA GLY A 262 -27.02 6.52 -3.28
C GLY A 262 -27.93 5.30 -3.06
N GLU A 263 -28.00 4.38 -4.02
CA GLU A 263 -28.81 3.16 -3.92
C GLU A 263 -28.14 2.12 -3.02
N ILE A 264 -28.93 1.44 -2.20
CA ILE A 264 -28.45 0.40 -1.29
C ILE A 264 -28.09 -0.85 -2.10
N ILE A 265 -26.87 -1.32 -1.91
CA ILE A 265 -26.37 -2.60 -2.42
C ILE A 265 -26.83 -3.69 -1.46
N LEU A 266 -27.65 -4.59 -1.97
CA LEU A 266 -28.10 -5.77 -1.24
C LEU A 266 -27.21 -6.94 -1.64
N VAL A 267 -26.69 -7.65 -0.63
CA VAL A 267 -25.96 -8.91 -0.84
C VAL A 267 -26.94 -10.05 -0.60
N THR A 268 -26.97 -11.00 -1.52
CA THR A 268 -27.79 -12.20 -1.43
C THR A 268 -26.99 -13.38 -0.87
N ASP A 269 -27.70 -14.38 -0.37
CA ASP A 269 -27.06 -15.63 0.07
C ASP A 269 -26.34 -16.33 -1.09
N ASP A 270 -26.91 -16.27 -2.30
CA ASP A 270 -26.34 -16.90 -3.49
C ASP A 270 -25.05 -16.20 -3.91
N GLU A 271 -25.03 -14.86 -3.97
CA GLU A 271 -23.81 -14.08 -4.26
C GLU A 271 -22.71 -14.35 -3.24
N LEU A 272 -23.05 -14.48 -1.95
CA LEU A 272 -22.06 -14.77 -0.91
C LEU A 272 -21.48 -16.19 -1.09
N ASN A 273 -22.33 -17.19 -1.36
CA ASN A 273 -21.90 -18.57 -1.58
C ASN A 273 -21.05 -18.71 -2.84
N GLU A 274 -21.42 -18.03 -3.93
CA GLU A 274 -20.64 -17.99 -5.16
C GLU A 274 -19.26 -17.37 -4.89
N LEU A 275 -19.20 -16.24 -4.18
CA LEU A 275 -17.94 -15.60 -3.83
C LEU A 275 -17.04 -16.50 -2.94
N ILE A 276 -17.61 -17.24 -2.00
CA ILE A 276 -16.88 -18.23 -1.19
C ILE A 276 -16.21 -19.27 -2.09
N VAL A 277 -16.97 -19.86 -3.01
CA VAL A 277 -16.47 -20.90 -3.92
C VAL A 277 -15.37 -20.35 -4.83
N GLU A 278 -15.57 -19.16 -5.39
CA GLU A 278 -14.56 -18.52 -6.24
C GLU A 278 -13.29 -18.14 -5.49
N ALA A 279 -13.42 -17.64 -4.25
CA ALA A 279 -12.29 -17.37 -3.38
C ALA A 279 -11.48 -18.63 -3.12
N GLU A 280 -12.16 -19.74 -2.77
CA GLU A 280 -11.51 -21.03 -2.56
C GLU A 280 -10.81 -21.53 -3.83
N ILE A 281 -11.47 -21.49 -4.99
CA ILE A 281 -10.86 -21.90 -6.27
C ILE A 281 -9.62 -21.05 -6.58
N PHE A 282 -9.73 -19.73 -6.43
CA PHE A 282 -8.64 -18.82 -6.74
C PHE A 282 -7.43 -19.05 -5.81
N ILE A 283 -7.65 -19.07 -4.50
CA ILE A 283 -6.55 -19.23 -3.54
C ILE A 283 -5.93 -20.63 -3.65
N ASN A 284 -6.71 -21.70 -3.78
CA ASN A 284 -6.16 -23.05 -3.99
C ASN A 284 -5.29 -23.11 -5.26
N HIS A 285 -5.72 -22.46 -6.35
CA HIS A 285 -4.96 -22.42 -7.60
C HIS A 285 -3.59 -21.74 -7.43
N VAL A 286 -3.52 -20.68 -6.62
CA VAL A 286 -2.27 -19.98 -6.31
C VAL A 286 -1.40 -20.83 -5.38
N ASP A 287 -1.99 -21.35 -4.29
CA ASP A 287 -1.30 -22.14 -3.25
C ASP A 287 -0.61 -23.38 -3.83
N GLU A 288 -1.31 -24.12 -4.70
CA GLU A 288 -0.74 -25.29 -5.37
C GLU A 288 0.49 -24.95 -6.23
N GLN A 289 0.57 -23.73 -6.79
CA GLN A 289 1.73 -23.31 -7.57
C GLN A 289 2.89 -22.87 -6.68
N ILE A 290 2.61 -22.20 -5.56
CA ILE A 290 3.64 -21.79 -4.59
C ILE A 290 4.29 -23.03 -3.96
N ASN A 291 3.50 -23.99 -3.48
CA ASN A 291 4.03 -25.21 -2.86
C ASN A 291 4.87 -26.08 -3.82
N ARG A 292 4.56 -26.05 -5.13
CA ARG A 292 5.38 -26.73 -6.15
C ARG A 292 6.75 -26.09 -6.34
N TYR A 293 6.90 -24.83 -5.96
CA TYR A 293 8.16 -24.10 -6.02
C TYR A 293 9.11 -24.56 -4.90
N ASP A 294 8.59 -24.78 -3.70
CA ASP A 294 9.36 -25.26 -2.53
C ASP A 294 9.86 -26.73 -2.69
N GLU A 295 9.11 -27.57 -3.39
CA GLU A 295 9.50 -28.98 -3.63
C GLU A 295 10.59 -29.15 -4.72
N GLN A 296 10.84 -28.13 -5.56
CA GLN A 296 11.84 -28.20 -6.64
C GLN A 296 13.24 -27.75 -6.22
N GLU A 297 13.40 -27.17 -5.02
CA GLU A 297 14.69 -26.76 -4.45
C GLU A 297 15.24 -27.74 -3.37
N LEU A 298 14.57 -28.88 -3.14
CA LEU A 298 15.05 -30.03 -2.33
C LEU A 298 15.68 -31.13 -3.19
#